data_AF-A0A7W1YGP0-F1
#
_entry.id   AF-A0A7W1YGP0-F1
#
_cell.length_a   1.000
_cell.length_b   1.000
_cell.length_c   1.000
_cell.angle_alpha   90.00
_cell.angle_beta   90.00
_cell.angle_gamma   90.00
#
_symmetry.space_group_name_H-M   'P 1'
#
loop_
_entity.id
_entity.type
_entity.pdbx_description
1 polymer ?
#
loop_
_entity_poly.entity_id
_entity_poly.type
_entity_poly.pdbx_seq_one_letter_code
_entity_poly.pdbx_strand_id
1 'polypeptide(L)'
;MDQYVFSKDVNQAIVDGVLQGYKSYLDERRAKKTELNVSGAYAWVKGNHIDHYVAENVADAGFEWKLDKAGYAWEFLKFDGQLKEERFVLIIKSVKSLAKSLPIKKKSKENYLSELAAINGTFKMKDSVEQTEQLSLFFAAKADMETVQTLVSDYRLFYAVIYEVDEAKMISRIALTLPLQKGQIIEVEDLTPYIASSPIEISAEDLKVVRGETEAEEEIASEFDGYEYIIPAKEIKN
;
A
#
# COMPACT_ATOMS: atom_id res chain seq x y z
N MET A 1 -9.86 -12.88 -11.63
CA MET A 1 -9.53 -11.51 -11.15
C MET A 1 -9.65 -10.36 -12.17
N ASP A 2 -9.65 -10.62 -13.49
CA ASP A 2 -9.53 -9.61 -14.57
C ASP A 2 -10.46 -8.38 -14.50
N GLN A 3 -11.62 -8.49 -13.84
CA GLN A 3 -12.56 -7.36 -13.75
C GLN A 3 -12.18 -6.29 -12.72
N TYR A 4 -11.22 -6.59 -11.84
CA TYR A 4 -10.76 -5.73 -10.75
C TYR A 4 -9.37 -5.13 -11.01
N VAL A 5 -8.81 -5.36 -12.19
CA VAL A 5 -7.48 -4.92 -12.62
C VAL A 5 -7.59 -3.57 -13.32
N PHE A 6 -6.65 -2.65 -13.03
CA PHE A 6 -6.52 -1.39 -13.77
C PHE A 6 -5.88 -1.61 -15.16
N SER A 7 -5.88 -0.59 -16.01
CA SER A 7 -5.13 -0.68 -17.27
C SER A 7 -3.63 -0.71 -17.00
N LYS A 8 -2.86 -1.23 -17.97
CA LYS A 8 -1.39 -1.25 -17.87
C LYS A 8 -0.79 0.15 -17.65
N ASP A 9 -1.36 1.16 -18.29
CA ASP A 9 -0.88 2.54 -18.18
C ASP A 9 -1.11 3.09 -16.77
N VAL A 10 -2.26 2.80 -16.16
CA VAL A 10 -2.54 3.18 -14.76
C VAL A 10 -1.63 2.44 -13.80
N ASN A 11 -1.43 1.14 -14.02
CA ASN A 11 -0.51 0.35 -13.20
C ASN A 11 0.93 0.85 -13.29
N GLN A 12 1.40 1.20 -14.49
CA GLN A 12 2.71 1.82 -14.68
C GLN A 12 2.80 3.17 -13.94
N ALA A 13 1.79 4.03 -14.07
CA ALA A 13 1.75 5.32 -13.39
C ALA A 13 1.79 5.21 -11.86
N ILE A 14 1.07 4.24 -11.29
CA ILE A 14 1.14 3.93 -9.84
C ILE A 14 2.57 3.54 -9.46
N VAL A 15 3.19 2.63 -10.21
CA VAL A 15 4.55 2.16 -9.93
C VAL A 15 5.58 3.27 -10.07
N ASP A 16 5.48 4.09 -11.11
CA ASP A 16 6.34 5.25 -11.32
C ASP A 16 6.22 6.25 -10.17
N GLY A 17 4.99 6.53 -9.71
CA GLY A 17 4.75 7.38 -8.55
C GLY A 17 5.33 6.83 -7.26
N VAL A 18 5.22 5.51 -7.02
CA VAL A 18 5.81 4.85 -5.85
C VAL A 18 7.35 4.97 -5.87
N LEU A 19 7.97 4.68 -7.02
CA LEU A 19 9.43 4.76 -7.16
C LEU A 19 9.94 6.20 -7.07
N GLN A 20 9.25 7.14 -7.71
CA GLN A 20 9.60 8.56 -7.68
C GLN A 20 9.45 9.15 -6.26
N GLY A 21 8.37 8.80 -5.57
CA GLY A 21 8.16 9.20 -4.18
C GLY A 21 9.21 8.61 -3.26
N TYR A 22 9.60 7.36 -3.45
CA TYR A 22 10.69 6.76 -2.67
C TYR A 22 12.03 7.45 -2.93
N LYS A 23 12.35 7.75 -4.20
CA LYS A 23 13.56 8.53 -4.55
C LYS A 23 13.55 9.91 -3.90
N SER A 24 12.43 10.64 -3.98
CA SER A 24 12.27 11.95 -3.34
C SER A 24 12.47 11.87 -1.83
N TYR A 25 11.93 10.84 -1.18
CA TYR A 25 12.14 10.60 0.25
C TYR A 25 13.63 10.39 0.58
N LEU A 26 14.37 9.60 -0.21
CA LEU A 26 15.79 9.36 0.01
C LEU A 26 16.61 10.66 -0.10
N ASP A 27 16.28 11.50 -1.08
CA ASP A 27 16.92 12.81 -1.27
C ASP A 27 16.66 13.75 -0.08
N GLU A 28 15.41 13.85 0.37
CA GLU A 28 15.03 14.65 1.55
C GLU A 28 15.70 14.12 2.82
N ARG A 29 15.69 12.80 3.02
CA ARG A 29 16.36 12.15 4.15
C ARG A 29 17.84 12.48 4.17
N ARG A 30 18.49 12.53 2.99
CA ARG A 30 19.91 12.86 2.85
C ARG A 30 20.16 14.32 3.24
N ALA A 31 19.39 15.24 2.69
CA ALA A 31 19.48 16.67 3.01
C ALA A 31 19.32 16.91 4.53
N LYS A 32 18.30 16.33 5.16
CA LYS A 32 18.02 16.55 6.59
C LYS A 32 19.01 15.91 7.54
N LYS A 33 19.69 14.83 7.13
CA LYS A 33 20.85 14.30 7.89
C LYS A 33 22.04 15.23 7.85
N THR A 34 22.22 16.00 6.78
CA THR A 34 23.30 16.99 6.67
C THR A 34 22.95 18.29 7.38
N GLU A 35 21.71 18.75 7.27
CA GLU A 35 21.27 20.05 7.79
C GLU A 35 21.00 20.06 9.30
N LEU A 36 20.54 18.94 9.88
CA LEU A 36 20.04 18.90 11.26
C LEU A 36 20.86 17.95 12.14
N ASN A 37 21.13 18.40 13.37
CA ASN A 37 21.74 17.55 14.40
C ASN A 37 20.83 16.38 14.83
N VAL A 38 19.51 16.55 14.69
CA VAL A 38 18.50 15.53 15.00
C VAL A 38 17.48 15.50 13.87
N SER A 39 17.44 14.40 13.11
CA SER A 39 16.56 14.24 11.94
C SER A 39 15.78 12.93 11.94
N GLY A 40 15.80 12.15 13.02
CA GLY A 40 15.17 10.82 13.07
C GLY A 40 13.68 10.81 12.73
N ALA A 41 12.95 11.89 13.03
CA ALA A 41 11.54 12.03 12.69
C ALA A 41 11.26 11.94 11.18
N TYR A 42 12.23 12.27 10.31
CA TYR A 42 12.04 12.16 8.86
C TYR A 42 11.92 10.71 8.39
N ALA A 43 12.33 9.70 9.17
CA ALA A 43 12.09 8.31 8.81
C ALA A 43 10.59 7.97 8.64
N TRP A 44 9.70 8.79 9.22
CA TRP A 44 8.25 8.61 9.18
C TRP A 44 7.55 9.30 8.00
N VAL A 45 8.26 10.10 7.20
CA VAL A 45 7.62 10.85 6.10
C VAL A 45 7.66 10.13 4.76
N LYS A 46 8.25 8.93 4.68
CA LYS A 46 8.34 8.11 3.45
C LYS A 46 6.98 7.98 2.75
N GLY A 47 5.92 7.66 3.50
CA GLY A 47 4.56 7.55 2.99
C GLY A 47 4.07 8.83 2.33
N ASN A 48 4.38 10.00 2.91
CA ASN A 48 3.94 11.29 2.39
C ASN A 48 4.53 11.59 1.01
N HIS A 49 5.81 11.26 0.80
CA HIS A 49 6.45 11.43 -0.52
C HIS A 49 5.83 10.49 -1.54
N ILE A 50 5.57 9.23 -1.16
CA ILE A 50 4.95 8.24 -2.06
C ILE A 50 3.53 8.65 -2.44
N ASP A 51 2.70 9.02 -1.47
CA ASP A 51 1.34 9.50 -1.74
C ASP A 51 1.34 10.69 -2.69
N HIS A 52 2.21 11.69 -2.45
CA HIS A 52 2.32 12.87 -3.30
C HIS A 52 2.67 12.51 -4.75
N TYR A 53 3.73 11.71 -4.97
CA TYR A 53 4.15 11.41 -6.33
C TYR A 53 3.23 10.41 -7.03
N VAL A 54 2.55 9.53 -6.30
CA VAL A 54 1.49 8.73 -6.92
C VAL A 54 0.36 9.62 -7.39
N ALA A 55 -0.09 10.59 -6.59
CA ALA A 55 -1.09 11.57 -7.01
C ALA A 55 -0.72 12.33 -8.28
N GLU A 56 0.53 12.79 -8.40
CA GLU A 56 1.00 13.46 -9.62
C GLU A 56 1.00 12.53 -10.84
N ASN A 57 1.45 11.28 -10.68
CA ASN A 57 1.57 10.34 -11.80
C ASN A 57 0.22 9.79 -12.28
N VAL A 58 -0.77 9.66 -11.39
CA VAL A 58 -2.11 9.14 -11.73
C VAL A 58 -3.13 10.24 -12.07
N ALA A 59 -2.74 11.52 -12.04
CA ALA A 59 -3.64 12.64 -12.29
C ALA A 59 -4.36 12.53 -13.65
N ASP A 60 -3.61 12.16 -14.71
CA ASP A 60 -4.17 11.98 -16.06
C ASP A 60 -5.00 10.70 -16.22
N ALA A 61 -4.95 9.80 -15.24
CA ALA A 61 -5.75 8.56 -15.22
C ALA A 61 -7.17 8.75 -14.66
N GLY A 62 -7.56 9.98 -14.31
CA GLY A 62 -8.89 10.28 -13.76
C GLY A 62 -9.05 9.88 -12.29
N PHE A 63 -7.94 9.80 -11.56
CA PHE A 63 -7.94 9.63 -10.11
C PHE A 63 -8.04 11.01 -9.46
N GLU A 64 -9.02 11.17 -8.58
CA GLU A 64 -9.06 12.27 -7.62
C GLU A 64 -8.41 11.80 -6.31
N TRP A 65 -7.96 12.74 -5.50
CA TRP A 65 -7.39 12.43 -4.20
C TRP A 65 -7.84 13.44 -3.16
N LYS A 66 -7.89 12.98 -1.91
CA LYS A 66 -8.10 13.84 -0.75
C LYS A 66 -7.21 13.43 0.41
N LEU A 67 -6.83 14.44 1.19
CA LEU A 67 -6.16 14.23 2.45
C LEU A 67 -7.12 13.56 3.44
N ASP A 68 -6.70 12.46 4.03
CA ASP A 68 -7.43 11.75 5.08
C ASP A 68 -6.51 11.47 6.27
N LYS A 69 -7.08 11.08 7.41
CA LYS A 69 -6.37 10.91 8.68
C LYS A 69 -6.65 9.56 9.33
N ALA A 70 -5.60 8.89 9.74
CA ALA A 70 -5.63 7.68 10.55
C ALA A 70 -5.26 8.04 12.01
N GLY A 71 -6.26 8.39 12.80
CA GLY A 71 -6.04 8.93 14.15
C GLY A 71 -5.59 10.39 14.13
N TYR A 72 -4.85 10.81 15.17
CA TYR A 72 -4.57 12.25 15.38
C TYR A 72 -3.43 12.82 14.52
N ALA A 73 -2.45 12.00 14.15
CA ALA A 73 -1.18 12.48 13.60
C ALA A 73 -0.79 11.89 12.25
N TRP A 74 -1.52 10.89 11.74
CA TRP A 74 -1.18 10.22 10.49
C TRP A 74 -2.05 10.72 9.37
N GLU A 75 -1.47 11.52 8.48
CA GLU A 75 -2.08 11.96 7.24
C GLU A 75 -1.65 11.05 6.10
N PHE A 76 -2.57 10.77 5.18
CA PHE A 76 -2.30 10.02 3.95
C PHE A 76 -3.26 10.51 2.86
N LEU A 77 -2.92 10.24 1.60
CA LEU A 77 -3.83 10.49 0.50
C LEU A 77 -4.73 9.29 0.27
N LYS A 78 -6.03 9.56 0.23
CA LYS A 78 -7.05 8.61 -0.22
C LYS A 78 -7.43 8.97 -1.64
N PHE A 79 -7.23 8.03 -2.54
CA PHE A 79 -7.53 8.17 -3.95
C PHE A 79 -8.95 7.68 -4.22
N ASP A 80 -9.68 8.39 -5.06
CA ASP A 80 -10.97 7.95 -5.56
C ASP A 80 -11.00 8.01 -7.08
N GLY A 81 -11.78 7.11 -7.65
CA GLY A 81 -11.90 6.99 -9.10
C GLY A 81 -12.98 6.02 -9.48
N GLN A 82 -13.01 5.71 -10.78
CA GLN A 82 -14.00 4.81 -11.36
C GLN A 82 -13.31 3.73 -12.18
N LEU A 83 -13.64 2.47 -11.87
CA LEU A 83 -13.23 1.32 -12.66
C LEU A 83 -14.49 0.73 -13.30
N LYS A 84 -14.63 0.92 -14.61
CA LYS A 84 -15.86 0.59 -15.36
C LYS A 84 -17.07 1.33 -14.77
N GLU A 85 -18.04 0.62 -14.20
CA GLU A 85 -19.23 1.22 -13.57
C GLU A 85 -19.10 1.35 -12.05
N GLU A 86 -17.98 0.90 -11.46
CA GLU A 86 -17.81 0.82 -10.01
C GLU A 86 -16.88 1.92 -9.51
N ARG A 87 -17.34 2.71 -8.53
CA ARG A 87 -16.47 3.65 -7.82
C ARG A 87 -15.55 2.91 -6.86
N PHE A 88 -14.29 3.28 -6.85
CA PHE A 88 -13.30 2.73 -5.94
C PHE A 88 -12.67 3.80 -5.06
N VAL A 89 -12.20 3.34 -3.90
CA VAL A 89 -11.23 4.02 -3.06
C VAL A 89 -9.92 3.24 -3.13
N LEU A 90 -8.79 3.94 -3.17
CA LEU A 90 -7.45 3.36 -3.12
C LEU A 90 -6.59 4.08 -2.09
N ILE A 91 -5.78 3.31 -1.36
CA ILE A 91 -4.74 3.80 -0.47
C ILE A 91 -3.41 3.13 -0.79
N ILE A 92 -2.30 3.70 -0.32
CA ILE A 92 -0.95 3.18 -0.55
C ILE A 92 -0.30 2.90 0.79
N LYS A 93 0.34 1.73 0.95
CA LYS A 93 0.98 1.39 2.22
C LYS A 93 2.20 0.49 2.09
N SER A 94 3.21 0.79 2.89
CA SER A 94 4.38 -0.07 3.10
C SER A 94 4.01 -1.31 3.91
N VAL A 95 4.65 -2.43 3.57
CA VAL A 95 4.58 -3.70 4.32
C VAL A 95 5.98 -4.14 4.75
N LYS A 96 6.07 -4.79 5.92
CA LYS A 96 7.37 -5.25 6.45
C LYS A 96 7.90 -6.49 5.76
N SER A 97 7.04 -7.49 5.57
CA SER A 97 7.42 -8.78 5.00
C SER A 97 6.17 -9.62 4.78
N LEU A 98 6.11 -10.27 3.63
CA LEU A 98 5.24 -11.41 3.37
C LEU A 98 5.91 -12.68 3.91
N ALA A 99 5.61 -13.05 5.16
CA ALA A 99 6.16 -14.26 5.75
C ALA A 99 5.45 -15.50 5.20
N LYS A 100 6.21 -16.39 4.55
CA LYS A 100 5.73 -17.72 4.16
C LYS A 100 5.43 -18.55 5.41
N SER A 101 4.15 -18.78 5.66
CA SER A 101 3.60 -19.61 6.73
C SER A 101 4.07 -19.24 8.15
N LEU A 102 3.28 -18.41 8.83
CA LEU A 102 3.29 -18.33 10.28
C LEU A 102 1.85 -18.49 10.78
N PRO A 103 1.61 -19.20 11.90
CA PRO A 103 0.28 -19.26 12.49
C PRO A 103 -0.13 -17.85 12.90
N ILE A 104 -1.35 -17.44 12.54
CA ILE A 104 -1.94 -16.13 12.89
C ILE A 104 -1.91 -15.99 14.42
N LYS A 105 -0.90 -15.31 14.97
CA LYS A 105 -0.72 -15.24 16.43
C LYS A 105 -1.74 -14.31 17.10
N LYS A 106 -2.29 -13.32 16.37
CA LYS A 106 -3.35 -12.42 16.83
C LYS A 106 -4.19 -11.98 15.64
N LYS A 107 -5.53 -12.06 15.76
CA LYS A 107 -6.45 -11.41 14.81
C LYS A 107 -6.22 -9.90 14.87
N SER A 108 -6.19 -9.23 13.71
CA SER A 108 -6.10 -7.76 13.69
C SER A 108 -7.21 -7.18 14.55
N LYS A 109 -6.87 -6.19 15.37
CA LYS A 109 -7.91 -5.40 16.05
C LYS A 109 -8.65 -4.56 15.02
N GLU A 110 -9.86 -4.10 15.36
CA GLU A 110 -10.54 -3.08 14.57
C GLU A 110 -9.62 -1.85 14.43
N ASN A 111 -9.23 -1.58 13.20
CA ASN A 111 -8.42 -0.44 12.77
C ASN A 111 -8.97 0.11 11.45
N TYR A 112 -8.46 1.27 11.03
CA TYR A 112 -8.91 1.98 9.83
C TYR A 112 -9.04 1.07 8.58
N LEU A 113 -8.04 0.20 8.34
CA LEU A 113 -8.06 -0.74 7.22
C LEU A 113 -9.22 -1.74 7.30
N SER A 114 -9.45 -2.32 8.49
CA SER A 114 -10.53 -3.30 8.70
C SER A 114 -11.94 -2.70 8.51
N GLU A 115 -12.08 -1.40 8.76
CA GLU A 115 -13.33 -0.67 8.59
C GLU A 115 -13.57 -0.34 7.11
N LEU A 116 -12.56 0.16 6.39
CA LEU A 116 -12.66 0.35 4.93
C LEU A 116 -12.86 -0.97 4.17
N ALA A 117 -12.32 -2.08 4.68
CA ALA A 117 -12.54 -3.40 4.10
C ALA A 117 -14.03 -3.82 4.08
N ALA A 118 -14.92 -3.13 4.82
CA ALA A 118 -16.36 -3.31 4.72
C ALA A 118 -16.92 -2.92 3.33
N ILE A 119 -16.26 -2.02 2.60
CA ILE A 119 -16.62 -1.64 1.22
C ILE A 119 -16.61 -2.88 0.32
N ASN A 120 -15.62 -3.75 0.51
CA ASN A 120 -15.49 -5.02 -0.21
C ASN A 120 -16.39 -6.14 0.36
N GLY A 121 -17.34 -5.85 1.26
CA GLY A 121 -18.14 -6.86 1.95
C GLY A 121 -19.02 -7.74 1.02
N THR A 122 -19.28 -7.29 -0.20
CA THR A 122 -20.01 -8.06 -1.22
C THR A 122 -19.09 -8.83 -2.18
N PHE A 123 -17.77 -8.62 -2.08
CA PHE A 123 -16.78 -9.33 -2.90
C PHE A 123 -16.82 -10.83 -2.62
N LYS A 124 -16.84 -11.62 -3.69
CA LYS A 124 -16.76 -13.08 -3.62
C LYS A 124 -15.63 -13.55 -4.51
N MET A 125 -14.58 -14.09 -3.91
CA MET A 125 -13.49 -14.74 -4.62
C MET A 125 -14.04 -15.99 -5.31
N LYS A 126 -13.92 -16.06 -6.63
CA LYS A 126 -14.30 -17.23 -7.44
C LYS A 126 -13.11 -18.15 -7.72
N ASP A 127 -11.90 -17.57 -7.75
CA ASP A 127 -10.66 -18.24 -8.08
C ASP A 127 -10.18 -19.11 -6.89
N SER A 128 -9.52 -20.23 -7.16
CA SER A 128 -8.92 -21.06 -6.11
C SER A 128 -7.71 -20.34 -5.48
N VAL A 129 -7.43 -20.60 -4.20
CA VAL A 129 -6.23 -20.07 -3.54
C VAL A 129 -5.00 -20.83 -4.04
N GLU A 130 -4.02 -20.10 -4.59
CA GLU A 130 -2.71 -20.66 -4.96
C GLU A 130 -1.78 -20.69 -3.74
N GLN A 131 -1.71 -19.56 -3.03
CA GLN A 131 -0.80 -19.40 -1.91
C GLN A 131 -1.41 -18.49 -0.83
N THR A 132 -1.09 -18.81 0.42
CA THR A 132 -1.39 -17.96 1.57
C THR A 132 -0.09 -17.58 2.28
N GLU A 133 0.09 -16.29 2.54
CA GLU A 133 1.22 -15.72 3.28
C GLU A 133 0.70 -14.88 4.45
N GLN A 134 1.56 -14.54 5.40
CA GLN A 134 1.23 -13.57 6.44
C GLN A 134 1.82 -12.21 6.07
N LEU A 135 0.98 -11.18 6.11
CA LEU A 135 1.39 -9.80 5.91
C LEU A 135 1.35 -9.02 7.23
N SER A 136 2.40 -8.26 7.52
CA SER A 136 2.41 -7.31 8.64
C SER A 136 2.25 -5.89 8.10
N LEU A 137 1.15 -5.26 8.51
CA LEU A 137 0.73 -3.92 8.11
C LEU A 137 0.42 -3.12 9.37
N PHE A 138 0.89 -1.88 9.42
CA PHE A 138 0.54 -0.95 10.49
C PHE A 138 -0.50 0.06 10.01
N PHE A 139 -1.62 0.15 10.75
CA PHE A 139 -2.59 1.24 10.66
C PHE A 139 -2.84 1.79 12.05
N ALA A 140 -2.63 3.10 12.21
CA ALA A 140 -2.96 3.77 13.46
C ALA A 140 -4.46 4.06 13.54
N ALA A 141 -5.03 3.82 14.72
CA ALA A 141 -6.39 4.22 15.11
C ALA A 141 -7.55 3.54 14.36
N LYS A 142 -8.74 3.72 14.94
CA LYS A 142 -10.04 3.40 14.33
C LYS A 142 -10.48 4.56 13.44
N ALA A 143 -11.19 4.27 12.35
CA ALA A 143 -11.85 5.34 11.62
C ALA A 143 -13.10 5.78 12.38
N ASP A 144 -13.66 6.92 11.99
CA ASP A 144 -14.96 7.33 12.45
C ASP A 144 -16.06 6.51 11.74
N MET A 145 -16.92 5.86 12.53
CA MET A 145 -17.94 4.91 12.03
C MET A 145 -18.95 5.55 11.08
N GLU A 146 -19.28 6.84 11.28
CA GLU A 146 -20.21 7.59 10.41
C GLU A 146 -19.59 7.85 9.03
N THR A 147 -18.28 8.15 9.02
CA THR A 147 -17.48 8.29 7.80
C THR A 147 -17.43 6.97 7.03
N VAL A 148 -17.24 5.83 7.72
CA VAL A 148 -17.17 4.51 7.09
C VAL A 148 -18.51 4.10 6.46
N GLN A 149 -19.65 4.34 7.12
CA GLN A 149 -20.96 4.01 6.56
C GLN A 149 -21.26 4.76 5.26
N THR A 150 -20.88 6.03 5.19
CA THR A 150 -21.00 6.85 3.98
C THR A 150 -20.10 6.32 2.85
N LEU A 151 -18.89 5.88 3.18
CA LEU A 151 -18.00 5.27 2.18
C LEU A 151 -18.55 3.94 1.66
N VAL A 152 -19.16 3.11 2.52
CA VAL A 152 -19.77 1.83 2.11
C VAL A 152 -20.99 2.02 1.21
N SER A 153 -21.72 3.14 1.31
CA SER A 153 -22.80 3.46 0.38
C SER A 153 -22.30 3.96 -0.98
N ASP A 154 -21.22 4.73 -0.97
CA ASP A 154 -20.77 5.49 -2.15
C ASP A 154 -19.76 4.73 -3.01
N TYR A 155 -19.06 3.76 -2.42
CA TYR A 155 -18.01 2.98 -3.06
C TYR A 155 -18.34 1.50 -3.04
N ARG A 156 -17.84 0.81 -4.07
CA ARG A 156 -18.05 -0.64 -4.25
C ARG A 156 -16.76 -1.43 -4.21
N LEU A 157 -15.64 -0.75 -4.36
CA LEU A 157 -14.29 -1.33 -4.33
C LEU A 157 -13.39 -0.52 -3.41
N PHE A 158 -12.65 -1.23 -2.57
CA PHE A 158 -11.57 -0.67 -1.77
C PHE A 158 -10.27 -1.39 -2.09
N TYR A 159 -9.34 -0.67 -2.71
CA TYR A 159 -8.02 -1.14 -3.04
C TYR A 159 -6.98 -0.67 -2.02
N ALA A 160 -5.96 -1.49 -1.82
CA ALA A 160 -4.71 -1.07 -1.22
C ALA A 160 -3.57 -1.45 -2.17
N VAL A 161 -2.77 -0.47 -2.58
CA VAL A 161 -1.48 -0.71 -3.21
C VAL A 161 -0.47 -0.91 -2.09
N ILE A 162 0.06 -2.12 -1.99
CA ILE A 162 1.09 -2.43 -1.01
C ILE A 162 2.46 -2.47 -1.68
N TYR A 163 3.49 -1.99 -0.99
CA TYR A 163 4.87 -2.10 -1.45
C TYR A 163 5.79 -2.58 -0.32
N GLU A 164 6.78 -3.39 -0.70
CA GLU A 164 7.77 -3.96 0.22
C GLU A 164 9.16 -3.38 -0.07
N VAL A 165 9.90 -3.10 0.99
CA VAL A 165 11.31 -2.70 0.92
C VAL A 165 12.15 -3.85 1.43
N ASP A 166 13.12 -4.31 0.63
CA ASP A 166 13.98 -5.43 1.00
C ASP A 166 15.11 -5.05 1.97
N GLU A 167 15.93 -6.03 2.34
CA GLU A 167 17.11 -5.84 3.19
C GLU A 167 18.14 -4.86 2.60
N ALA A 168 18.20 -4.76 1.27
CA ALA A 168 19.06 -3.81 0.55
C ALA A 168 18.47 -2.39 0.52
N LYS A 169 17.27 -2.19 1.10
CA LYS A 169 16.48 -0.96 1.07
C LYS A 169 15.94 -0.62 -0.32
N MET A 170 15.79 -1.60 -1.20
CA MET A 170 15.14 -1.42 -2.50
C MET A 170 13.66 -1.78 -2.41
N ILE A 171 12.82 -1.08 -3.18
CA ILE A 171 11.44 -1.53 -3.40
C ILE A 171 11.49 -2.82 -4.21
N SER A 172 11.09 -3.92 -3.59
CA SER A 172 11.26 -5.28 -4.12
C SER A 172 9.95 -5.88 -4.64
N ARG A 173 8.82 -5.40 -4.13
CA ARG A 173 7.48 -5.83 -4.54
C ARG A 173 6.51 -4.68 -4.50
N ILE A 174 5.61 -4.63 -5.48
CA ILE A 174 4.42 -3.77 -5.47
C ILE A 174 3.24 -4.63 -5.90
N ALA A 175 2.13 -4.57 -5.16
CA ALA A 175 0.94 -5.34 -5.48
C ALA A 175 -0.33 -4.52 -5.32
N LEU A 176 -1.26 -4.66 -6.25
CA LEU A 176 -2.63 -4.20 -6.12
C LEU A 176 -3.44 -5.23 -5.35
N THR A 177 -4.11 -4.82 -4.28
CA THR A 177 -4.81 -5.74 -3.38
C THR A 177 -6.22 -5.26 -3.03
N LEU A 178 -7.06 -6.20 -2.61
CA LEU A 178 -8.39 -5.96 -2.04
C LEU A 178 -8.41 -6.44 -0.59
N PRO A 179 -8.37 -5.52 0.39
CA PRO A 179 -8.58 -5.86 1.79
C PRO A 179 -10.04 -6.30 2.03
N LEU A 180 -10.22 -7.42 2.72
CA LEU A 180 -11.52 -7.94 3.16
C LEU A 180 -11.66 -7.88 4.67
N GLN A 181 -12.91 -7.91 5.12
CA GLN A 181 -13.22 -8.03 6.53
C GLN A 181 -12.56 -9.28 7.14
N LYS A 182 -12.29 -9.22 8.45
CA LYS A 182 -11.63 -10.28 9.23
C LYS A 182 -10.13 -10.47 8.92
N GLY A 183 -9.50 -9.47 8.32
CA GLY A 183 -8.04 -9.39 8.20
C GLY A 183 -7.47 -10.20 7.03
N GLN A 184 -8.25 -10.42 5.98
CA GLN A 184 -7.78 -11.04 4.75
C GLN A 184 -7.44 -9.96 3.72
N ILE A 185 -6.39 -10.14 2.94
CA ILE A 185 -5.97 -9.24 1.87
C ILE A 185 -5.71 -10.10 0.64
N ILE A 186 -6.47 -9.86 -0.43
CA ILE A 186 -6.36 -10.63 -1.66
C ILE A 186 -5.52 -9.87 -2.68
N GLU A 187 -4.50 -10.50 -3.25
CA GLU A 187 -3.78 -9.96 -4.40
C GLU A 187 -4.68 -10.00 -5.64
N VAL A 188 -4.83 -8.84 -6.28
CA VAL A 188 -5.50 -8.69 -7.56
C VAL A 188 -4.51 -8.75 -8.70
N GLU A 189 -3.39 -8.05 -8.55
CA GLU A 189 -2.35 -7.99 -9.56
C GLU A 189 -0.98 -7.72 -8.94
N ASP A 190 0.02 -8.48 -9.41
CA ASP A 190 1.43 -8.22 -9.15
C ASP A 190 1.92 -7.09 -10.07
N LEU A 191 2.28 -5.96 -9.48
CA LEU A 191 2.78 -4.77 -10.16
C LEU A 191 4.31 -4.71 -10.20
N THR A 192 4.99 -5.66 -9.54
CA THR A 192 6.45 -5.75 -9.50
C THR A 192 7.10 -5.74 -10.89
N PRO A 193 6.55 -6.40 -11.93
CA PRO A 193 7.14 -6.35 -13.26
C PRO A 193 7.26 -4.93 -13.86
N TYR A 194 6.41 -3.99 -13.45
CA TYR A 194 6.43 -2.61 -13.95
C TYR A 194 7.59 -1.78 -13.36
N ILE A 195 8.28 -2.28 -12.33
CA ILE A 195 9.48 -1.64 -11.78
C ILE A 195 10.58 -1.58 -12.86
N ALA A 196 10.72 -2.66 -13.64
CA ALA A 196 11.77 -2.75 -14.67
C ALA A 196 11.51 -1.85 -15.88
N SER A 197 10.26 -1.44 -16.12
CA SER A 197 9.88 -0.49 -17.18
C SER A 197 9.83 0.95 -16.71
N SER A 198 9.99 1.21 -15.42
CA SER A 198 9.99 2.57 -14.88
C SER A 198 11.24 3.33 -15.32
N PRO A 199 11.12 4.62 -15.69
CA PRO A 199 12.28 5.47 -15.95
C PRO A 199 13.00 5.91 -14.66
N ILE A 200 12.45 5.60 -13.47
CA ILE A 200 12.99 6.04 -12.19
C ILE A 200 14.07 5.08 -11.70
N GLU A 201 15.33 5.54 -11.73
CA GLU A 201 16.46 4.77 -11.21
C GLU A 201 16.81 5.16 -9.77
N ILE A 202 16.89 4.15 -8.90
CA ILE A 202 17.37 4.27 -7.52
C ILE A 202 18.69 3.54 -7.43
N SER A 203 19.76 4.30 -7.19
CA SER A 203 21.13 3.78 -7.17
C SER A 203 21.52 3.31 -5.76
N ALA A 204 22.58 2.50 -5.67
CA ALA A 204 23.16 2.13 -4.38
C ALA A 204 23.66 3.34 -3.57
N GLU A 205 23.99 4.46 -4.22
CA GLU A 205 24.35 5.71 -3.56
C GLU A 205 23.13 6.36 -2.88
N ASP A 206 21.95 6.23 -3.49
CA ASP A 206 20.69 6.72 -2.94
C ASP A 206 20.34 6.04 -1.62
N LEU A 207 20.55 4.73 -1.55
CA LEU A 207 20.19 3.92 -0.39
C LEU A 207 21.14 4.08 0.79
N LYS A 208 22.35 4.63 0.60
CA LYS A 208 23.33 4.79 1.70
C LYS A 208 22.75 5.58 2.88
N VAL A 209 21.84 6.51 2.61
CA VAL A 209 21.23 7.36 3.63
C VAL A 209 20.35 6.58 4.61
N VAL A 210 19.70 5.50 4.16
CA VAL A 210 18.81 4.66 4.98
C VAL A 210 19.43 3.31 5.34
N ARG A 211 20.66 3.05 4.90
CA ARG A 211 21.36 1.79 5.17
C ARG A 211 21.61 1.61 6.66
N GLY A 212 21.13 0.49 7.20
CA GLY A 212 21.27 0.15 8.62
C GLY A 212 20.23 0.81 9.54
N GLU A 213 19.28 1.59 8.99
CA GLU A 213 18.11 2.04 9.74
C GLU A 213 17.05 0.92 9.76
N THR A 214 16.48 0.64 10.93
CA THR A 214 15.21 -0.09 11.01
C THR A 214 14.13 0.83 10.47
N GLU A 215 13.21 0.32 9.64
CA GLU A 215 12.10 1.17 9.23
C GLU A 215 11.17 1.39 10.43
N ALA A 216 10.83 2.65 10.68
CA ALA A 216 10.10 3.02 11.88
C ALA A 216 8.67 2.42 11.90
N GLU A 217 8.02 2.31 10.73
CA GLU A 217 6.73 1.62 10.59
C GLU A 217 6.84 0.10 10.81
N GLU A 218 7.97 -0.52 10.48
CA GLU A 218 8.21 -1.95 10.67
C GLU A 218 8.40 -2.33 12.15
N GLU A 219 8.97 -1.43 12.96
CA GLU A 219 9.09 -1.63 14.41
C GLU A 219 7.69 -1.74 15.03
N ILE A 220 6.79 -0.83 14.66
CA ILE A 220 5.41 -0.84 15.18
C ILE A 220 4.60 -2.00 14.56
N ALA A 221 4.65 -2.22 13.25
CA ALA A 221 3.84 -3.27 12.59
C ALA A 221 4.06 -4.67 13.21
N SER A 222 5.30 -4.96 13.62
CA SER A 222 5.68 -6.23 14.24
C SER A 222 5.03 -6.51 15.61
N GLU A 223 4.50 -5.47 16.27
CA GLU A 223 3.87 -5.58 17.58
C GLU A 223 2.34 -5.74 17.54
N PHE A 224 1.68 -5.33 16.44
CA PHE A 224 0.24 -5.05 16.47
C PHE A 224 -0.64 -5.92 15.57
N ASP A 225 -0.35 -6.12 14.27
CA ASP A 225 -1.35 -6.70 13.35
C ASP A 225 -0.74 -7.65 12.30
N GLY A 226 -1.35 -8.83 12.17
CA GLY A 226 -1.06 -9.82 11.12
C GLY A 226 -2.30 -10.05 10.26
N TYR A 227 -2.13 -9.97 8.94
CA TYR A 227 -3.16 -10.18 7.93
C TYR A 227 -2.88 -11.46 7.15
N GLU A 228 -3.95 -12.16 6.76
CA GLU A 228 -3.88 -13.30 5.84
C GLU A 228 -3.81 -12.78 4.41
N TYR A 229 -2.65 -12.91 3.78
CA TYR A 229 -2.44 -12.50 2.40
C TYR A 229 -2.69 -13.67 1.46
N ILE A 230 -3.59 -13.49 0.50
CA ILE A 230 -4.07 -14.54 -0.40
C ILE A 230 -3.65 -14.20 -1.82
N ILE A 231 -2.90 -15.10 -2.44
CA ILE A 231 -2.56 -15.05 -3.87
C ILE A 231 -3.49 -16.05 -4.57
N PRO A 232 -4.42 -15.59 -5.42
CA PRO A 232 -5.30 -16.47 -6.18
C PRO A 232 -4.56 -17.18 -7.31
N ALA A 233 -4.91 -18.43 -7.58
CA ALA A 233 -4.46 -19.15 -8.75
C ALA A 233 -5.03 -18.48 -10.00
N LYS A 234 -4.15 -17.96 -10.85
CA LYS A 234 -4.57 -17.48 -12.17
C LYS A 234 -4.97 -18.71 -13.00
N GLU A 235 -6.23 -18.80 -13.41
CA GLU A 235 -6.65 -19.83 -14.37
C GLU A 235 -5.74 -19.72 -15.60
N ILE A 236 -4.97 -20.78 -15.86
CA ILE A 236 -4.24 -20.93 -17.11
C ILE A 236 -5.32 -21.11 -18.17
N LYS A 237 -5.66 -20.04 -18.90
CA LYS A 237 -6.47 -20.15 -20.12
C LYS A 237 -5.64 -20.98 -21.12
N ASN A 238 -5.98 -22.26 -21.24
CA ASN A 238 -5.53 -23.14 -22.31
C ASN A 238 -6.01 -22.63 -23.67
#